data_AF-A0A0Q8W4P0-F1
#
_entry.id   AF-A0A0Q8W4P0-F1
#
_cell.length_a   1.000
_cell.length_b   1.000
_cell.length_c   1.000
_cell.angle_alpha   90.00
_cell.angle_beta   90.00
_cell.angle_gamma   90.00
#
_symmetry.space_group_name_H-M   'P 1'
#
loop_
_entity.id
_entity.type
_entity.pdbx_description
1 polymer ?
#
loop_
_entity_poly.entity_id
_entity_poly.type
_entity_poly.pdbx_seq_one_letter_code
_entity_poly.pdbx_strand_id
1 'polypeptide(L)'
;MVAVAFAALPAQAADPDPNTPYAYYGAAGGTYVRVLGSTVESDATAASSISGTTYPKQNANSVATAHVGTLLNAGAVSTETKVEKVGTDITQTSSAKTAGLDLLNGLIKVNALTTVTQAKRTGTVLSGDSDTELVGVAIKGKNIPLNVDNNFGVDLPGIASVILNEKKVDIVGGKITVTGSALKVTLLKAYEGSPIGTTIIINPTTSTLAPSETTSTQVGGYGYGTYASVNLGTSVKVIAGPSALVATPPGSTYGYTIYNKTAAVNVPLVLIIGAIQSSANSVSTPTTADVTHTNEIAGVNVLNGLIKAKAVSVKARSQKTGPGQRINTASSDIVNLVIGGKPITLSAQPNTVINVPNVVKVVVNEQTYSSIGAQVVGLHITLLSPRSGLKAGAEIYVGVAGSLTY
;
A
#
# COMPACT_ATOMS: atom_id res chain seq x y z
N MET A 1 -46.46 -52.83 0.02
CA MET A 1 -45.02 -52.69 -0.28
C MET A 1 -44.69 -51.20 -0.23
N VAL A 2 -44.03 -50.74 0.84
CA VAL A 2 -43.63 -49.34 1.01
C VAL A 2 -42.22 -49.21 0.45
N ALA A 3 -42.05 -48.38 -0.58
CA ALA A 3 -40.76 -48.09 -1.20
C ALA A 3 -40.01 -47.07 -0.33
N VAL A 4 -38.87 -47.48 0.23
CA VAL A 4 -37.96 -46.60 0.96
C VAL A 4 -37.09 -45.89 -0.08
N ALA A 5 -37.27 -44.58 -0.22
CA ALA A 5 -36.39 -43.74 -1.01
C ALA A 5 -35.06 -43.56 -0.27
N PHE A 6 -33.97 -44.11 -0.82
CA PHE A 6 -32.62 -43.79 -0.38
C PHE A 6 -32.30 -42.36 -0.83
N ALA A 7 -32.23 -41.43 0.13
CA ALA A 7 -31.66 -40.11 -0.10
C ALA A 7 -30.18 -40.27 -0.46
N ALA A 8 -29.79 -39.82 -1.66
CA ALA A 8 -28.39 -39.75 -2.05
C ALA A 8 -27.66 -38.82 -1.08
N LEU A 9 -26.59 -39.31 -0.45
CA LEU A 9 -25.69 -38.49 0.34
C LEU A 9 -25.11 -37.39 -0.56
N PRO A 10 -24.96 -36.15 -0.06
CA PRO A 10 -24.33 -35.08 -0.82
C PRO A 10 -22.94 -35.54 -1.27
N ALA A 11 -22.65 -35.40 -2.56
CA ALA A 11 -21.33 -35.68 -3.10
C ALA A 11 -20.30 -34.87 -2.31
N GLN A 12 -19.35 -35.55 -1.67
CA GLN A 12 -18.15 -34.91 -1.13
C GLN A 12 -17.50 -34.14 -2.26
N ALA A 13 -17.24 -32.85 -2.04
CA ALA A 13 -16.43 -32.06 -2.96
C ALA A 13 -15.11 -32.80 -3.18
N ALA A 14 -14.80 -33.12 -4.43
CA ALA A 14 -13.55 -33.80 -4.77
C ALA A 14 -12.36 -32.98 -4.22
N ASP A 15 -11.40 -33.66 -3.61
CA ASP A 15 -10.17 -33.01 -3.16
C ASP A 15 -9.50 -32.31 -4.36
N PRO A 16 -9.05 -31.05 -4.20
CA PRO A 16 -8.47 -30.30 -5.31
C PRO A 16 -7.21 -30.98 -5.84
N ASP A 17 -7.11 -31.13 -7.17
CA ASP A 17 -5.96 -31.77 -7.84
C ASP A 17 -4.64 -31.10 -7.37
N PRO A 18 -3.64 -31.89 -6.90
CA PRO A 18 -2.33 -31.37 -6.50
C PRO A 18 -1.64 -30.54 -7.58
N ASN A 19 -1.97 -30.72 -8.86
CA ASN A 19 -1.43 -29.98 -10.00
C ASN A 19 -2.23 -28.72 -10.35
N THR A 20 -3.37 -28.46 -9.68
CA THR A 20 -4.17 -27.25 -9.92
C THR A 20 -3.27 -26.02 -9.70
N PRO A 21 -3.10 -25.15 -10.72
CA PRO A 21 -2.35 -23.92 -10.56
C PRO A 21 -3.06 -23.03 -9.54
N TYR A 22 -2.30 -22.41 -8.64
CA TYR A 22 -2.86 -21.49 -7.65
C TYR A 22 -2.48 -20.06 -8.00
N ALA A 23 -3.41 -19.16 -7.73
CA ALA A 23 -3.18 -17.75 -7.60
C ALA A 23 -2.91 -17.41 -6.14
N TYR A 24 -2.16 -16.34 -5.92
CA TYR A 24 -1.91 -15.78 -4.61
C TYR A 24 -2.31 -14.31 -4.57
N TYR A 25 -2.63 -13.85 -3.37
CA TYR A 25 -2.74 -12.44 -3.02
C TYR A 25 -2.15 -12.24 -1.62
N GLY A 26 -1.19 -11.33 -1.51
CA GLY A 26 -0.63 -10.88 -0.25
C GLY A 26 -0.77 -9.37 -0.15
N ALA A 27 -1.17 -8.88 1.01
CA ALA A 27 -1.17 -7.45 1.34
C ALA A 27 -0.62 -7.23 2.75
N ALA A 28 0.12 -6.16 2.94
CA ALA A 28 0.61 -5.71 4.22
C ALA A 28 0.58 -4.18 4.27
N GLY A 29 0.11 -3.63 5.38
CA GLY A 29 0.07 -2.20 5.65
C GLY A 29 0.64 -1.90 7.04
N GLY A 30 1.17 -0.69 7.25
CA GLY A 30 1.62 -0.26 8.57
C GLY A 30 0.50 0.25 9.44
N THR A 31 -0.27 1.21 8.94
CA THR A 31 -1.35 1.85 9.69
C THR A 31 -2.53 2.13 8.77
N TYR A 32 -3.74 1.95 9.27
CA TYR A 32 -5.00 2.14 8.56
C TYR A 32 -5.99 2.81 9.51
N VAL A 33 -6.64 3.89 9.10
CA VAL A 33 -7.64 4.60 9.91
C VAL A 33 -8.89 4.79 9.08
N ARG A 34 -10.00 4.26 9.58
CA ARG A 34 -11.32 4.43 9.00
C ARG A 34 -12.20 5.22 9.95
N VAL A 35 -12.56 6.43 9.56
CA VAL A 35 -13.42 7.32 10.33
C VAL A 35 -14.86 7.18 9.84
N LEU A 36 -15.78 6.72 10.68
CA LEU A 36 -17.17 6.50 10.29
C LEU A 36 -17.89 7.83 10.08
N GLY A 37 -18.43 8.10 8.88
CA GLY A 37 -19.20 9.31 8.60
C GLY A 37 -18.39 10.60 8.39
N SER A 38 -17.08 10.51 8.13
CA SER A 38 -16.23 11.65 7.75
C SER A 38 -15.47 11.38 6.45
N THR A 39 -14.92 12.43 5.84
CA THR A 39 -14.07 12.38 4.64
C THR A 39 -12.62 11.95 4.90
N VAL A 40 -12.23 11.68 6.15
CA VAL A 40 -10.87 11.25 6.50
C VAL A 40 -10.79 9.72 6.50
N GLU A 41 -10.31 9.17 5.39
CA GLU A 41 -9.86 7.78 5.27
C GLU A 41 -8.35 7.81 5.01
N SER A 42 -7.56 7.16 5.86
CA SER A 42 -6.17 6.83 5.54
C SER A 42 -6.11 5.34 5.25
N ASP A 43 -5.83 4.99 4.00
CA ASP A 43 -5.49 3.63 3.64
C ASP A 43 -4.11 3.25 4.19
N ALA A 44 -3.74 1.99 4.02
CA ALA A 44 -2.53 1.40 4.58
C ALA A 44 -1.25 2.22 4.24
N THR A 45 -0.57 2.74 5.26
CA THR A 45 0.75 3.37 5.10
C THR A 45 1.83 2.34 4.79
N ALA A 46 2.81 2.69 3.96
CA ALA A 46 3.78 1.74 3.39
C ALA A 46 3.10 0.46 2.88
N ALA A 47 1.98 0.55 2.16
CA ALA A 47 1.32 -0.63 1.63
C ALA A 47 2.27 -1.42 0.71
N SER A 48 2.36 -2.73 0.97
CA SER A 48 2.93 -3.71 0.05
C SER A 48 1.84 -4.66 -0.36
N SER A 49 1.81 -5.02 -1.64
CA SER A 49 0.97 -6.12 -2.10
C SER A 49 1.62 -6.87 -3.24
N ILE A 50 1.41 -8.18 -3.25
CA ILE A 50 1.71 -9.05 -4.38
C ILE A 50 0.46 -9.82 -4.73
N SER A 51 0.38 -10.18 -5.99
CA SER A 51 -0.70 -11.00 -6.48
C SER A 51 -0.31 -11.59 -7.83
N GLY A 52 -0.82 -12.77 -8.17
CA GLY A 52 -0.53 -13.44 -9.43
C GLY A 52 -0.53 -14.96 -9.34
N THR A 53 0.03 -15.59 -10.38
CA THR A 53 0.15 -17.05 -10.53
C THR A 53 1.60 -17.50 -10.79
N THR A 54 2.52 -16.55 -10.87
CA THR A 54 3.95 -16.78 -11.11
C THR A 54 4.75 -16.72 -9.83
N TYR A 55 5.75 -17.61 -9.70
CA TYR A 55 6.55 -17.78 -8.50
C TYR A 55 8.05 -17.76 -8.85
N PRO A 56 8.93 -17.26 -7.97
CA PRO A 56 8.62 -16.48 -6.76
C PRO A 56 8.20 -15.04 -7.11
N LYS A 57 7.55 -14.35 -6.17
CA LYS A 57 7.28 -12.91 -6.27
C LYS A 57 7.38 -12.25 -4.90
N GLN A 58 7.90 -11.03 -4.86
CA GLN A 58 7.98 -10.24 -3.64
C GLN A 58 7.72 -8.76 -3.92
N ASN A 59 7.22 -8.06 -2.91
CA ASN A 59 7.07 -6.60 -2.89
C ASN A 59 7.27 -6.13 -1.45
N ALA A 60 8.05 -5.05 -1.28
CA ALA A 60 8.34 -4.46 0.01
C ALA A 60 8.27 -2.93 -0.07
N ASN A 61 7.88 -2.31 1.03
CA ASN A 61 7.71 -0.88 1.11
C ASN A 61 8.03 -0.39 2.53
N SER A 62 8.49 0.84 2.67
CA SER A 62 8.76 1.45 3.96
C SER A 62 8.49 2.94 3.94
N VAL A 63 7.93 3.48 5.01
CA VAL A 63 7.84 4.94 5.21
C VAL A 63 8.48 5.31 6.53
N ALA A 64 9.12 6.48 6.57
CA ALA A 64 9.86 6.93 7.75
C ALA A 64 8.94 7.30 8.92
N THR A 65 7.78 7.89 8.61
CA THR A 65 6.73 8.21 9.59
C THR A 65 5.36 8.10 8.92
N ALA A 66 4.34 7.82 9.73
CA ALA A 66 2.93 7.88 9.35
C ALA A 66 2.16 8.69 10.39
N HIS A 67 1.32 9.62 9.93
CA HIS A 67 0.62 10.55 10.81
C HIS A 67 -0.82 10.76 10.34
N VAL A 68 -1.78 10.67 11.25
CA VAL A 68 -3.21 10.94 11.00
C VAL A 68 -3.75 11.82 12.12
N GLY A 69 -3.60 13.14 11.94
CA GLY A 69 -4.07 14.14 12.91
C GLY A 69 -3.64 13.82 14.35
N THR A 70 -4.53 13.98 15.31
CA THR A 70 -4.26 13.66 16.73
C THR A 70 -4.47 12.19 17.09
N LEU A 71 -4.93 11.36 16.14
CA LEU A 71 -5.30 9.97 16.43
C LEU A 71 -4.11 9.01 16.41
N LEU A 72 -3.16 9.25 15.52
CA LEU A 72 -2.08 8.31 15.22
C LEU A 72 -0.80 9.04 14.83
N ASN A 73 0.26 8.72 15.56
CA ASN A 73 1.64 8.95 15.17
C ASN A 73 2.37 7.61 15.16
N ALA A 74 3.00 7.27 14.05
CA ALA A 74 3.88 6.13 13.93
C ALA A 74 5.23 6.59 13.37
N GLY A 75 6.30 6.05 13.93
CA GLY A 75 7.65 6.17 13.39
C GLY A 75 7.85 5.29 12.15
N ALA A 76 9.01 4.66 12.05
CA ALA A 76 9.36 3.86 10.90
C ALA A 76 8.37 2.69 10.71
N VAL A 77 7.84 2.58 9.50
CA VAL A 77 6.98 1.49 9.06
C VAL A 77 7.69 0.76 7.93
N SER A 78 7.73 -0.56 7.99
CA SER A 78 8.16 -1.41 6.88
C SER A 78 7.20 -2.56 6.69
N THR A 79 6.88 -2.89 5.44
CA THR A 79 6.04 -4.01 5.08
C THR A 79 6.69 -4.82 3.98
N GLU A 80 6.37 -6.10 3.94
CA GLU A 80 6.80 -7.00 2.89
C GLU A 80 5.70 -8.02 2.61
N THR A 81 5.59 -8.41 1.36
CA THR A 81 4.76 -9.52 0.93
C THR A 81 5.58 -10.36 -0.03
N LYS A 82 5.64 -11.67 0.20
CA LYS A 82 6.39 -12.59 -0.63
C LYS A 82 5.64 -13.90 -0.83
N VAL A 83 5.90 -14.55 -1.95
CA VAL A 83 5.40 -15.87 -2.24
C VAL A 83 6.49 -16.72 -2.88
N GLU A 84 6.58 -17.96 -2.39
CA GLU A 84 7.57 -18.94 -2.79
C GLU A 84 6.85 -20.26 -3.10
N LYS A 85 7.39 -21.01 -4.06
CA LYS A 85 6.91 -22.35 -4.41
C LYS A 85 8.11 -23.30 -4.47
N VAL A 86 8.03 -24.42 -3.75
CA VAL A 86 9.04 -25.48 -3.73
C VAL A 86 8.33 -26.82 -3.96
N GLY A 87 8.53 -27.43 -5.13
CA GLY A 87 7.74 -28.60 -5.52
C GLY A 87 6.25 -28.25 -5.61
N THR A 88 5.41 -28.96 -4.87
CA THR A 88 3.95 -28.70 -4.75
C THR A 88 3.62 -27.72 -3.63
N ASP A 89 4.59 -27.34 -2.80
CA ASP A 89 4.36 -26.50 -1.64
C ASP A 89 4.42 -25.03 -2.01
N ILE A 90 3.41 -24.27 -1.58
CA ILE A 90 3.31 -22.84 -1.82
C ILE A 90 3.21 -22.15 -0.46
N THR A 91 4.08 -21.17 -0.21
CA THR A 91 4.00 -20.32 0.98
C THR A 91 3.90 -18.87 0.55
N GLN A 92 2.81 -18.22 0.95
CA GLN A 92 2.65 -16.78 0.81
C GLN A 92 2.67 -16.13 2.19
N THR A 93 3.54 -15.14 2.34
CA THR A 93 3.81 -14.43 3.59
C THR A 93 3.57 -12.95 3.39
N SER A 94 2.91 -12.33 4.36
CA SER A 94 2.75 -10.88 4.49
C SER A 94 3.25 -10.45 5.86
N SER A 95 4.11 -9.44 5.92
CA SER A 95 4.66 -8.92 7.16
C SER A 95 4.54 -7.40 7.22
N ALA A 96 4.29 -6.88 8.41
CA ALA A 96 4.27 -5.45 8.67
C ALA A 96 4.94 -5.18 10.02
N LYS A 97 5.80 -4.18 10.05
CA LYS A 97 6.51 -3.72 11.23
C LYS A 97 6.30 -2.21 11.37
N THR A 98 5.94 -1.79 12.58
CA THR A 98 5.73 -0.39 12.94
C THR A 98 6.49 -0.10 14.22
N ALA A 99 7.29 0.96 14.24
CA ALA A 99 8.04 1.41 15.41
C ALA A 99 7.56 2.78 15.90
N GLY A 100 7.70 3.04 17.21
CA GLY A 100 7.39 4.33 17.83
C GLY A 100 5.94 4.76 17.60
N LEU A 101 5.01 3.97 18.10
CA LEU A 101 3.57 4.23 17.99
C LEU A 101 3.07 5.07 19.17
N ASP A 102 2.31 6.10 18.87
CA ASP A 102 1.53 6.88 19.83
C ASP A 102 0.10 7.05 19.25
N LEU A 103 -0.89 6.45 19.92
CA LEU A 103 -2.30 6.60 19.56
C LEU A 103 -3.05 7.37 20.61
N LEU A 104 -4.05 8.12 20.13
CA LEU A 104 -5.02 8.85 20.96
C LEU A 104 -4.30 9.71 22.00
N ASN A 105 -3.38 10.56 21.55
CA ASN A 105 -2.58 11.49 22.37
C ASN A 105 -1.91 10.81 23.59
N GLY A 106 -1.23 9.69 23.36
CA GLY A 106 -0.42 9.00 24.36
C GLY A 106 -1.17 8.00 25.22
N LEU A 107 -2.47 7.78 24.98
CA LEU A 107 -3.23 6.75 25.70
C LEU A 107 -2.74 5.34 25.36
N ILE A 108 -2.21 5.13 24.16
CA ILE A 108 -1.57 3.88 23.77
C ILE A 108 -0.19 4.22 23.21
N LYS A 109 0.86 3.69 23.82
CA LYS A 109 2.24 3.83 23.36
C LYS A 109 2.81 2.46 23.08
N VAL A 110 3.54 2.33 21.98
CA VAL A 110 4.21 1.07 21.63
C VAL A 110 5.58 1.35 21.05
N ASN A 111 6.60 0.62 21.50
CA ASN A 111 7.94 0.78 20.97
C ASN A 111 8.07 0.13 19.59
N ALA A 112 7.59 -1.10 19.43
CA ALA A 112 7.53 -1.76 18.14
C ALA A 112 6.45 -2.85 18.10
N LEU A 113 5.91 -3.07 16.91
CA LEU A 113 4.97 -4.14 16.59
C LEU A 113 5.44 -4.81 15.30
N THR A 114 5.48 -6.14 15.27
CA THR A 114 5.74 -6.91 14.04
C THR A 114 4.64 -7.94 13.86
N THR A 115 3.85 -7.87 12.80
CA THR A 115 2.84 -8.88 12.45
C THR A 115 3.30 -9.65 11.24
N VAL A 116 3.17 -10.98 11.28
CA VAL A 116 3.46 -11.87 10.14
C VAL A 116 2.28 -12.81 9.94
N THR A 117 1.77 -12.85 8.72
CA THR A 117 0.66 -13.71 8.30
C THR A 117 1.11 -14.62 7.17
N GLN A 118 0.84 -15.91 7.27
CA GLN A 118 1.23 -16.93 6.29
C GLN A 118 0.02 -17.73 5.83
N ALA A 119 -0.12 -17.89 4.52
CA ALA A 119 -0.99 -18.88 3.89
C ALA A 119 -0.11 -19.91 3.20
N LYS A 120 -0.37 -21.20 3.48
CA LYS A 120 0.42 -22.32 2.99
C LYS A 120 -0.46 -23.34 2.30
N ARG A 121 0.07 -23.92 1.24
CA ARG A 121 -0.40 -25.15 0.62
C ARG A 121 0.75 -26.15 0.69
N THR A 122 0.52 -27.31 1.28
CA THR A 122 1.47 -28.44 1.28
C THR A 122 0.81 -29.62 0.60
N GLY A 123 1.19 -29.90 -0.64
CA GLY A 123 0.43 -30.79 -1.52
C GLY A 123 -1.03 -30.32 -1.71
N THR A 124 -1.99 -31.04 -1.13
CA THR A 124 -3.43 -30.67 -1.15
C THR A 124 -3.90 -29.98 0.13
N VAL A 125 -3.08 -29.95 1.19
CA VAL A 125 -3.46 -29.43 2.50
C VAL A 125 -3.23 -27.92 2.55
N LEU A 126 -4.27 -27.18 2.92
CA LEU A 126 -4.18 -25.74 3.19
C LEU A 126 -4.02 -25.51 4.69
N SER A 127 -3.09 -24.64 5.06
CA SER A 127 -2.87 -24.22 6.44
C SER A 127 -2.40 -22.76 6.48
N GLY A 128 -2.60 -22.09 7.60
CA GLY A 128 -2.23 -20.70 7.70
C GLY A 128 -2.23 -20.20 9.13
N ASP A 129 -1.48 -19.13 9.35
CA ASP A 129 -1.26 -18.57 10.67
C ASP A 129 -0.99 -17.07 10.62
N SER A 130 -1.21 -16.39 11.75
CA SER A 130 -0.84 -15.01 11.93
C SER A 130 -0.44 -14.77 13.38
N ASP A 131 0.72 -14.13 13.58
CA ASP A 131 1.24 -13.78 14.91
C ASP A 131 1.78 -12.37 14.92
N THR A 132 1.80 -11.77 16.11
CA THR A 132 2.34 -10.44 16.37
C THR A 132 3.33 -10.46 17.53
N GLU A 133 4.53 -9.96 17.27
CA GLU A 133 5.50 -9.59 18.31
C GLU A 133 5.16 -8.20 18.85
N LEU A 134 4.97 -8.11 20.17
CA LEU A 134 4.64 -6.88 20.89
C LEU A 134 5.86 -6.40 21.69
N VAL A 135 6.32 -5.16 21.45
CA VAL A 135 7.45 -4.58 22.19
C VAL A 135 7.03 -3.29 22.87
N GLY A 136 7.08 -3.28 24.21
CA GLY A 136 6.85 -2.07 25.01
C GLY A 136 5.46 -1.46 24.84
N VAL A 137 4.42 -2.31 24.78
CA VAL A 137 3.03 -1.87 24.68
C VAL A 137 2.58 -1.34 26.05
N ALA A 138 2.18 -0.08 26.10
CA ALA A 138 1.60 0.55 27.27
C ALA A 138 0.23 1.17 26.93
N ILE A 139 -0.80 0.80 27.69
CA ILE A 139 -2.18 1.26 27.51
C ILE A 139 -2.60 1.96 28.81
N LYS A 140 -2.90 3.27 28.75
CA LYS A 140 -3.12 4.14 29.92
C LYS A 140 -2.00 4.01 30.98
N GLY A 141 -0.75 3.90 30.52
CA GLY A 141 0.43 3.73 31.38
C GLY A 141 0.59 2.34 32.00
N LYS A 142 -0.31 1.39 31.74
CA LYS A 142 -0.15 -0.02 32.15
C LYS A 142 0.55 -0.80 31.04
N ASN A 143 1.63 -1.49 31.38
CA ASN A 143 2.35 -2.34 30.45
C ASN A 143 1.55 -3.61 30.14
N ILE A 144 1.45 -3.94 28.86
CA ILE A 144 0.91 -5.20 28.39
C ILE A 144 2.07 -6.21 28.24
N PRO A 145 1.88 -7.48 28.60
CA PRO A 145 2.90 -8.52 28.41
C PRO A 145 3.37 -8.61 26.94
N LEU A 146 4.62 -9.02 26.73
CA LEU A 146 5.18 -9.23 25.40
C LEU A 146 4.47 -10.34 24.63
N ASN A 147 3.98 -11.36 25.35
CA ASN A 147 3.22 -12.47 24.81
C ASN A 147 1.78 -12.36 25.28
N VAL A 148 0.86 -12.21 24.34
CA VAL A 148 -0.58 -12.25 24.57
C VAL A 148 -1.21 -13.26 23.62
N ASP A 149 -2.32 -13.85 24.04
CA ASP A 149 -3.09 -14.75 23.18
C ASP A 149 -3.61 -14.02 21.93
N ASN A 150 -3.94 -14.80 20.91
CA ASN A 150 -4.59 -14.26 19.71
C ASN A 150 -5.92 -13.59 20.06
N ASN A 151 -6.18 -12.42 19.46
CA ASN A 151 -7.36 -11.59 19.69
C ASN A 151 -7.50 -11.09 21.15
N PHE A 152 -6.38 -10.79 21.82
CA PHE A 152 -6.37 -10.30 23.19
C PHE A 152 -7.03 -8.92 23.32
N GLY A 153 -8.16 -8.86 24.03
CA GLY A 153 -8.95 -7.64 24.22
C GLY A 153 -8.48 -6.81 25.42
N VAL A 154 -8.43 -5.49 25.23
CA VAL A 154 -8.23 -4.50 26.30
C VAL A 154 -9.26 -3.39 26.15
N ASP A 155 -10.06 -3.19 27.18
CA ASP A 155 -11.00 -2.08 27.21
C ASP A 155 -10.35 -0.81 27.74
N LEU A 156 -10.63 0.31 27.07
CA LEU A 156 -10.41 1.64 27.57
C LEU A 156 -11.77 2.24 27.95
N PRO A 157 -12.21 2.12 29.23
CA PRO A 157 -13.56 2.51 29.63
C PRO A 157 -13.90 3.92 29.17
N GLY A 158 -15.03 4.02 28.46
CA GLY A 158 -15.54 5.26 27.91
C GLY A 158 -14.65 5.93 26.86
N ILE A 159 -13.73 5.21 26.20
CA ILE A 159 -12.87 5.75 25.13
C ILE A 159 -12.87 4.83 23.92
N ALA A 160 -12.36 3.61 24.05
CA ALA A 160 -12.14 2.70 22.92
C ALA A 160 -12.10 1.23 23.37
N SER A 161 -12.37 0.32 22.44
CA SER A 161 -12.03 -1.10 22.57
C SER A 161 -10.76 -1.37 21.78
N VAL A 162 -9.85 -2.15 22.35
CA VAL A 162 -8.56 -2.48 21.75
C VAL A 162 -8.44 -3.99 21.61
N ILE A 163 -8.04 -4.47 20.43
CA ILE A 163 -7.70 -5.88 20.18
C ILE A 163 -6.24 -5.93 19.78
N LEU A 164 -5.45 -6.73 20.47
CA LEU A 164 -4.05 -7.03 20.16
C LEU A 164 -3.95 -8.41 19.51
N ASN A 165 -2.94 -8.57 18.64
CA ASN A 165 -2.64 -9.82 17.96
C ASN A 165 -3.89 -10.44 17.29
N GLU A 166 -4.60 -9.64 16.48
CA GLU A 166 -5.80 -10.10 15.78
C GLU A 166 -5.41 -11.15 14.74
N LYS A 167 -6.13 -12.27 14.73
CA LYS A 167 -5.91 -13.39 13.81
C LYS A 167 -7.22 -13.96 13.32
N LYS A 168 -7.32 -14.14 12.00
CA LYS A 168 -8.40 -14.89 11.36
C LYS A 168 -7.85 -15.79 10.26
N VAL A 169 -8.23 -17.06 10.28
CA VAL A 169 -7.94 -18.05 9.23
C VAL A 169 -9.27 -18.54 8.66
N ASP A 170 -9.42 -18.49 7.35
CA ASP A 170 -10.62 -18.92 6.63
C ASP A 170 -10.23 -19.85 5.48
N ILE A 171 -10.82 -21.04 5.42
CA ILE A 171 -10.55 -22.06 4.39
C ILE A 171 -11.89 -22.50 3.80
N VAL A 172 -12.14 -22.16 2.54
CA VAL A 172 -13.39 -22.47 1.84
C VAL A 172 -13.09 -22.79 0.37
N GLY A 173 -13.55 -23.94 -0.12
CA GLY A 173 -13.51 -24.28 -1.56
C GLY A 173 -12.10 -24.28 -2.17
N GLY A 174 -11.09 -24.80 -1.45
CA GLY A 174 -9.70 -24.81 -1.91
C GLY A 174 -9.01 -23.43 -1.86
N LYS A 175 -9.69 -22.39 -1.37
CA LYS A 175 -9.09 -21.10 -1.05
C LYS A 175 -8.79 -21.03 0.44
N ILE A 176 -7.64 -20.47 0.78
CA ILE A 176 -7.30 -20.05 2.14
C ILE A 176 -7.06 -18.55 2.16
N THR A 177 -7.64 -17.85 3.13
CA THR A 177 -7.35 -16.46 3.46
C THR A 177 -7.01 -16.36 4.93
N VAL A 178 -5.86 -15.77 5.23
CA VAL A 178 -5.43 -15.45 6.58
C VAL A 178 -5.31 -13.94 6.69
N THR A 179 -5.87 -13.37 7.75
CA THR A 179 -5.82 -11.94 8.05
C THR A 179 -5.24 -11.76 9.43
N GLY A 180 -4.36 -10.78 9.57
CA GLY A 180 -3.71 -10.40 10.82
C GLY A 180 -3.75 -8.90 11.06
N SER A 181 -3.71 -8.49 12.33
CA SER A 181 -3.32 -7.13 12.70
C SER A 181 -2.63 -7.11 14.07
N ALA A 182 -1.66 -6.21 14.25
CA ALA A 182 -0.98 -6.09 15.54
C ALA A 182 -1.90 -5.51 16.61
N LEU A 183 -2.65 -4.47 16.22
CA LEU A 183 -3.45 -3.65 17.10
C LEU A 183 -4.63 -3.09 16.33
N LYS A 184 -5.83 -3.27 16.85
CA LYS A 184 -7.07 -2.69 16.32
C LYS A 184 -7.78 -1.93 17.43
N VAL A 185 -7.96 -0.63 17.24
CA VAL A 185 -8.63 0.27 18.18
C VAL A 185 -9.93 0.73 17.57
N THR A 186 -11.04 0.53 18.26
CA THR A 186 -12.37 1.01 17.85
C THR A 186 -12.87 2.03 18.86
N LEU A 187 -13.14 3.27 18.43
CA LEU A 187 -13.63 4.31 19.32
C LEU A 187 -15.06 4.02 19.78
N LEU A 188 -15.27 4.03 21.09
CA LEU A 188 -16.58 3.82 21.73
C LEU A 188 -17.32 5.14 21.99
N LYS A 189 -16.65 6.28 21.79
CA LYS A 189 -17.23 7.63 21.80
C LYS A 189 -16.45 8.53 20.84
N ALA A 190 -16.98 9.71 20.56
CA ALA A 190 -16.22 10.73 19.85
C ALA A 190 -14.94 11.11 20.62
N TYR A 191 -13.83 11.27 19.92
CA TYR A 191 -12.52 11.60 20.49
C TYR A 191 -11.78 12.56 19.56
N GLU A 192 -11.43 13.75 20.06
CA GLU A 192 -10.61 14.74 19.33
C GLU A 192 -11.11 15.01 17.88
N GLY A 193 -12.41 15.23 17.72
CA GLY A 193 -13.03 15.47 16.40
C GLY A 193 -13.31 14.21 15.57
N SER A 194 -12.90 13.03 16.03
CA SER A 194 -13.21 11.77 15.36
C SER A 194 -14.49 11.14 15.93
N PRO A 195 -15.47 10.75 15.10
CA PRO A 195 -16.73 10.14 15.52
C PRO A 195 -16.57 8.75 16.17
N ILE A 196 -17.60 8.36 16.93
CA ILE A 196 -17.78 6.99 17.42
C ILE A 196 -17.72 5.97 16.27
N GLY A 197 -17.15 4.80 16.53
CA GLY A 197 -16.99 3.74 15.54
C GLY A 197 -15.78 3.89 14.61
N THR A 198 -15.00 4.97 14.75
CA THR A 198 -13.69 5.09 14.07
C THR A 198 -12.79 3.92 14.45
N THR A 199 -12.20 3.27 13.46
CA THR A 199 -11.27 2.15 13.65
C THR A 199 -9.86 2.51 13.20
N ILE A 200 -8.88 2.28 14.06
CA ILE A 200 -7.45 2.39 13.77
C ILE A 200 -6.87 0.97 13.79
N ILE A 201 -6.26 0.53 12.70
CA ILE A 201 -5.65 -0.80 12.58
C ILE A 201 -4.17 -0.63 12.28
N ILE A 202 -3.32 -1.29 13.06
CA ILE A 202 -1.87 -1.27 12.93
C ILE A 202 -1.40 -2.65 12.48
N ASN A 203 -0.46 -2.64 11.55
CA ASN A 203 0.08 -3.79 10.85
C ASN A 203 -1.01 -4.70 10.22
N PRO A 204 -2.04 -4.17 9.51
CA PRO A 204 -2.97 -5.04 8.80
C PRO A 204 -2.24 -5.87 7.75
N THR A 205 -2.36 -7.19 7.84
CA THR A 205 -1.76 -8.15 6.91
C THR A 205 -2.82 -9.10 6.39
N THR A 206 -2.68 -9.52 5.14
CA THR A 206 -3.52 -10.54 4.52
C THR A 206 -2.68 -11.44 3.66
N SER A 207 -2.93 -12.74 3.76
CA SER A 207 -2.30 -13.76 2.97
C SER A 207 -3.34 -14.71 2.39
N THR A 208 -3.38 -14.89 1.08
CA THR A 208 -4.39 -15.68 0.38
C THR A 208 -3.78 -16.55 -0.72
N LEU A 209 -4.26 -17.79 -0.79
CA LEU A 209 -4.01 -18.74 -1.85
C LEU A 209 -5.36 -19.28 -2.37
N ALA A 210 -5.53 -19.38 -3.68
CA ALA A 210 -6.75 -19.93 -4.29
C ALA A 210 -6.43 -20.63 -5.62
N PRO A 211 -7.25 -21.57 -6.09
CA PRO A 211 -7.13 -22.12 -7.45
C PRO A 211 -7.21 -21.01 -8.50
N SER A 212 -6.39 -21.12 -9.55
CA SER A 212 -6.31 -20.14 -10.63
C SER A 212 -7.04 -20.63 -11.88
N GLU A 213 -7.94 -19.80 -12.40
CA GLU A 213 -8.50 -19.91 -13.75
C GLU A 213 -8.30 -18.57 -14.46
N THR A 214 -7.29 -18.39 -15.30
CA THR A 214 -7.12 -17.12 -16.04
C THR A 214 -6.91 -17.36 -17.53
N THR A 215 -7.88 -16.92 -18.34
CA THR A 215 -7.83 -16.85 -19.81
C THR A 215 -7.77 -15.40 -20.34
N SER A 216 -7.69 -14.39 -19.47
CA SER A 216 -7.73 -12.97 -19.84
C SER A 216 -6.33 -12.40 -20.14
N THR A 217 -6.28 -11.33 -20.93
CA THR A 217 -5.05 -10.53 -21.13
C THR A 217 -4.54 -10.02 -19.78
N GLN A 218 -3.24 -10.12 -19.54
CA GLN A 218 -2.66 -9.59 -18.32
C GLN A 218 -2.63 -8.05 -18.39
N VAL A 219 -3.03 -7.42 -17.28
CA VAL A 219 -2.92 -5.97 -17.05
C VAL A 219 -2.05 -5.72 -15.84
N GLY A 220 -1.42 -4.56 -15.79
CA GLY A 220 -0.55 -4.18 -14.70
C GLY A 220 -0.36 -2.68 -14.59
N GLY A 221 0.49 -2.30 -13.64
CA GLY A 221 0.80 -0.92 -13.36
C GLY A 221 0.67 -0.58 -11.88
N TYR A 222 0.94 0.67 -11.56
CA TYR A 222 1.00 1.19 -10.22
C TYR A 222 0.74 2.70 -10.19
N GLY A 223 0.34 3.21 -9.03
CA GLY A 223 0.28 4.64 -8.73
C GLY A 223 0.70 4.91 -7.29
N TYR A 224 1.45 5.99 -7.06
CA TYR A 224 1.86 6.39 -5.71
C TYR A 224 2.16 7.89 -5.64
N GLY A 225 2.11 8.45 -4.43
CA GLY A 225 2.28 9.89 -4.21
C GLY A 225 3.73 10.32 -4.18
N THR A 226 4.53 9.68 -3.34
CA THR A 226 5.92 10.08 -3.16
C THR A 226 6.85 8.90 -3.02
N TYR A 227 8.09 9.12 -3.45
CA TYR A 227 9.24 8.28 -3.14
C TYR A 227 10.44 9.19 -2.93
N ALA A 228 11.29 8.89 -1.95
CA ALA A 228 12.56 9.58 -1.77
C ALA A 228 13.67 8.61 -1.42
N SER A 229 14.77 8.66 -2.19
CA SER A 229 16.02 7.98 -1.87
C SER A 229 17.06 9.04 -1.56
N VAL A 230 17.38 9.23 -0.28
CA VAL A 230 18.29 10.26 0.19
C VAL A 230 19.45 9.66 0.97
N ASN A 231 20.61 10.31 0.91
CA ASN A 231 21.75 9.96 1.76
C ASN A 231 21.95 11.09 2.79
N LEU A 232 21.94 10.73 4.08
CA LEU A 232 22.23 11.60 5.23
C LEU A 232 23.67 11.35 5.70
N GLY A 233 24.50 12.39 5.70
CA GLY A 233 25.89 12.29 6.17
C GLY A 233 26.73 11.25 5.40
N THR A 234 27.78 10.68 6.01
CA THR A 234 28.75 9.82 5.32
C THR A 234 28.24 8.41 4.99
N SER A 235 27.26 7.87 5.72
CA SER A 235 26.97 6.41 5.66
C SER A 235 25.49 5.99 5.72
N VAL A 236 24.52 6.91 5.86
CA VAL A 236 23.10 6.53 6.05
C VAL A 236 22.29 6.80 4.79
N LYS A 237 21.84 5.75 4.11
CA LYS A 237 20.81 5.84 3.06
C LYS A 237 19.44 5.74 3.73
N VAL A 238 18.64 6.80 3.65
CA VAL A 238 17.23 6.78 4.07
C VAL A 238 16.37 6.65 2.82
N ILE A 239 15.57 5.61 2.78
CA ILE A 239 14.59 5.37 1.71
C ILE A 239 13.20 5.57 2.32
N ALA A 240 12.50 6.60 1.84
CA ALA A 240 11.05 6.69 1.99
C ALA A 240 10.43 6.09 0.72
N GLY A 241 9.91 4.87 0.84
CA GLY A 241 9.25 4.16 -0.23
C GLY A 241 7.92 4.80 -0.64
N PRO A 242 7.25 4.21 -1.66
CA PRO A 242 6.01 4.72 -2.22
C PRO A 242 4.91 4.99 -1.18
N SER A 243 4.45 6.25 -1.08
CA SER A 243 3.26 6.60 -0.29
C SER A 243 1.98 6.37 -1.08
N ALA A 244 0.89 6.01 -0.39
CA ALA A 244 -0.41 5.72 -1.00
C ALA A 244 -0.31 4.77 -2.20
N LEU A 245 0.51 3.71 -2.12
CA LEU A 245 0.75 2.81 -3.24
C LEU A 245 -0.52 2.03 -3.61
N VAL A 246 -0.92 2.11 -4.87
CA VAL A 246 -1.92 1.24 -5.48
C VAL A 246 -1.28 0.48 -6.64
N ALA A 247 -1.67 -0.77 -6.85
CA ALA A 247 -1.24 -1.58 -7.98
C ALA A 247 -2.43 -2.35 -8.54
N THR A 248 -2.40 -2.66 -9.83
CA THR A 248 -3.44 -3.50 -10.44
C THR A 248 -3.38 -4.93 -9.87
N PRO A 249 -4.50 -5.47 -9.33
CA PRO A 249 -4.58 -6.87 -8.90
C PRO A 249 -4.56 -7.83 -10.10
N PRO A 250 -4.38 -9.15 -9.90
CA PRO A 250 -4.31 -10.12 -10.98
C PRO A 250 -5.68 -10.26 -11.63
N GLY A 251 -5.67 -10.57 -12.93
CA GLY A 251 -6.89 -10.67 -13.71
C GLY A 251 -7.33 -9.30 -14.19
N SER A 252 -7.71 -8.42 -13.26
CA SER A 252 -8.10 -7.02 -13.47
C SER A 252 -8.72 -6.47 -12.17
N THR A 253 -9.10 -5.19 -12.12
CA THR A 253 -10.05 -4.68 -11.12
C THR A 253 -11.51 -4.92 -11.54
N TYR A 254 -11.77 -5.55 -12.68
CA TYR A 254 -13.12 -5.85 -13.21
C TYR A 254 -14.01 -4.62 -13.36
N GLY A 255 -13.41 -3.48 -13.71
CA GLY A 255 -14.08 -2.20 -13.90
C GLY A 255 -14.28 -1.40 -12.60
N TYR A 256 -13.99 -1.97 -11.43
CA TYR A 256 -14.03 -1.23 -10.16
C TYR A 256 -12.79 -0.36 -10.00
N THR A 257 -12.95 0.84 -9.45
CA THR A 257 -11.81 1.66 -9.05
C THR A 257 -11.40 1.31 -7.63
N ILE A 258 -10.13 0.95 -7.45
CA ILE A 258 -9.52 0.78 -6.13
C ILE A 258 -8.67 2.00 -5.81
N TYR A 259 -8.60 2.34 -4.52
CA TYR A 259 -7.90 3.53 -4.04
C TYR A 259 -6.88 3.17 -2.95
N ASN A 260 -5.85 4.00 -2.83
CA ASN A 260 -5.04 4.10 -1.62
C ASN A 260 -4.87 5.59 -1.29
N LYS A 261 -5.30 6.02 -0.10
CA LYS A 261 -5.23 7.38 0.43
C LYS A 261 -4.23 7.47 1.57
N THR A 262 -3.41 8.52 1.60
CA THR A 262 -2.55 8.85 2.75
C THR A 262 -2.78 10.30 3.13
N ALA A 263 -3.12 10.56 4.39
CA ALA A 263 -3.52 11.91 4.83
C ALA A 263 -2.37 12.93 4.78
N ALA A 264 -1.15 12.49 5.11
CA ALA A 264 0.06 13.29 5.00
C ALA A 264 1.30 12.39 4.97
N VAL A 265 2.37 12.90 4.38
CA VAL A 265 3.71 12.30 4.45
C VAL A 265 4.68 13.35 4.94
N ASN A 266 5.45 13.01 5.96
CA ASN A 266 6.53 13.85 6.46
C ASN A 266 7.83 13.06 6.50
N VAL A 267 8.76 13.44 5.64
CA VAL A 267 10.16 12.98 5.69
C VAL A 267 10.98 14.21 6.07
N PRO A 268 11.43 14.31 7.34
CA PRO A 268 12.14 15.48 7.83
C PRO A 268 13.26 15.91 6.90
N LEU A 269 13.37 17.22 6.66
CA LEU A 269 14.35 17.87 5.76
C LEU A 269 14.17 17.56 4.26
N VAL A 270 13.35 16.58 3.88
CA VAL A 270 13.19 16.11 2.50
C VAL A 270 11.86 16.58 1.92
N LEU A 271 10.73 16.20 2.51
CA LEU A 271 9.40 16.55 2.00
C LEU A 271 8.33 16.55 3.09
N ILE A 272 7.37 17.45 2.93
CA ILE A 272 6.11 17.51 3.66
C ILE A 272 5.02 17.58 2.60
N ILE A 273 4.14 16.59 2.61
CA ILE A 273 3.05 16.43 1.65
C ILE A 273 1.75 16.29 2.43
N GLY A 274 0.69 16.96 1.96
CA GLY A 274 -0.65 16.78 2.48
C GLY A 274 -1.31 15.50 1.97
N ALA A 275 -2.62 15.56 1.75
CA ALA A 275 -3.40 14.40 1.32
C ALA A 275 -2.94 13.87 -0.04
N ILE A 276 -2.83 12.56 -0.13
CA ILE A 276 -2.45 11.80 -1.32
C ILE A 276 -3.57 10.80 -1.58
N GLN A 277 -3.97 10.65 -2.84
CA GLN A 277 -4.87 9.60 -3.29
C GLN A 277 -4.33 9.00 -4.59
N SER A 278 -4.03 7.70 -4.57
CA SER A 278 -3.78 6.94 -5.79
C SER A 278 -4.99 6.10 -6.15
N SER A 279 -5.20 5.85 -7.44
CA SER A 279 -6.24 4.93 -7.89
C SER A 279 -5.77 4.00 -9.01
N ALA A 280 -6.38 2.83 -9.09
CA ALA A 280 -6.24 1.91 -10.20
C ALA A 280 -7.62 1.45 -10.66
N ASN A 281 -7.83 1.41 -11.98
CA ASN A 281 -9.00 0.84 -12.62
C ASN A 281 -8.53 0.06 -13.84
N SER A 282 -9.04 -1.15 -14.03
CA SER A 282 -8.82 -1.91 -15.24
C SER A 282 -10.03 -2.76 -15.60
N VAL A 283 -10.13 -3.10 -16.88
CA VAL A 283 -10.99 -4.15 -17.42
C VAL A 283 -10.13 -5.01 -18.34
N SER A 284 -10.28 -6.33 -18.27
CA SER A 284 -9.57 -7.25 -19.15
C SER A 284 -10.46 -8.37 -19.67
N THR A 285 -10.22 -8.74 -20.92
CA THR A 285 -10.83 -9.87 -21.64
C THR A 285 -9.72 -10.68 -22.31
N PRO A 286 -10.00 -11.82 -22.97
CA PRO A 286 -8.97 -12.56 -23.68
C PRO A 286 -8.24 -11.74 -24.77
N THR A 287 -8.92 -10.81 -25.45
CA THR A 287 -8.36 -10.08 -26.62
C THR A 287 -8.14 -8.58 -26.39
N THR A 288 -8.81 -7.98 -25.42
CA THR A 288 -8.73 -6.54 -25.13
C THR A 288 -8.49 -6.28 -23.65
N ALA A 289 -7.89 -5.13 -23.36
CA ALA A 289 -7.63 -4.68 -21.99
C ALA A 289 -7.57 -3.15 -21.92
N ASP A 290 -7.96 -2.59 -20.78
CA ASP A 290 -7.83 -1.17 -20.47
C ASP A 290 -7.39 -1.05 -19.02
N VAL A 291 -6.35 -0.27 -18.75
CA VAL A 291 -5.88 -0.01 -17.40
C VAL A 291 -5.47 1.45 -17.25
N THR A 292 -5.94 2.06 -16.16
CA THR A 292 -5.66 3.43 -15.78
C THR A 292 -5.16 3.46 -14.35
N HIS A 293 -4.07 4.19 -14.13
CA HIS A 293 -3.59 4.56 -12.81
C HIS A 293 -3.56 6.08 -12.69
N THR A 294 -3.95 6.58 -11.53
CA THR A 294 -3.85 8.00 -11.20
C THR A 294 -3.19 8.20 -9.85
N ASN A 295 -2.63 9.38 -9.65
CA ASN A 295 -2.26 9.87 -8.34
C ASN A 295 -2.56 11.37 -8.22
N GLU A 296 -3.14 11.77 -7.11
CA GLU A 296 -3.50 13.14 -6.76
C GLU A 296 -2.87 13.50 -5.41
N ILE A 297 -2.28 14.69 -5.33
CA ILE A 297 -1.56 15.17 -4.15
C ILE A 297 -1.98 16.59 -3.86
N ALA A 298 -2.22 16.90 -2.60
CA ALA A 298 -2.42 18.25 -2.09
C ALA A 298 -1.24 18.69 -1.20
N GLY A 299 -0.87 19.97 -1.31
CA GLY A 299 0.11 20.61 -0.43
C GLY A 299 1.51 20.01 -0.54
N VAL A 300 2.17 20.22 -1.68
CA VAL A 300 3.54 19.76 -1.91
C VAL A 300 4.53 20.77 -1.35
N ASN A 301 5.44 20.32 -0.48
CA ASN A 301 6.57 21.09 0.00
C ASN A 301 7.82 20.20 0.07
N VAL A 302 8.80 20.47 -0.79
CA VAL A 302 10.02 19.67 -0.93
C VAL A 302 11.24 20.55 -0.62
N LEU A 303 12.20 19.97 0.11
CA LEU A 303 13.47 20.58 0.50
C LEU A 303 13.30 21.94 1.22
N ASN A 304 12.46 21.96 2.25
CA ASN A 304 12.16 23.14 3.08
C ASN A 304 11.64 24.34 2.26
N GLY A 305 10.76 24.08 1.31
CA GLY A 305 10.07 25.09 0.53
C GLY A 305 10.80 25.54 -0.73
N LEU A 306 11.91 24.89 -1.08
CA LEU A 306 12.60 25.12 -2.35
C LEU A 306 11.67 24.82 -3.54
N ILE A 307 10.87 23.77 -3.42
CA ILE A 307 9.87 23.39 -4.42
C ILE A 307 8.52 23.29 -3.69
N LYS A 308 7.52 24.03 -4.18
CA LYS A 308 6.16 24.03 -3.65
C LYS A 308 5.16 23.86 -4.79
N ALA A 309 4.09 23.12 -4.55
CA ALA A 309 2.91 23.12 -5.41
C ALA A 309 1.67 22.97 -4.54
N LYS A 310 0.55 23.59 -4.96
CA LYS A 310 -0.72 23.42 -4.26
C LYS A 310 -1.28 22.02 -4.50
N ALA A 311 -1.20 21.55 -5.74
CA ALA A 311 -1.64 20.22 -6.10
C ALA A 311 -0.80 19.65 -7.26
N VAL A 312 -0.67 18.33 -7.29
CA VAL A 312 -0.10 17.56 -8.40
C VAL A 312 -1.08 16.43 -8.70
N SER A 313 -1.49 16.29 -9.95
CA SER A 313 -2.27 15.16 -10.45
C SER A 313 -1.52 14.52 -11.60
N VAL A 314 -1.48 13.20 -11.63
CA VAL A 314 -0.90 12.43 -12.73
C VAL A 314 -1.81 11.29 -13.14
N LYS A 315 -1.77 10.94 -14.42
CA LYS A 315 -2.55 9.86 -15.01
C LYS A 315 -1.75 9.12 -16.06
N ALA A 316 -1.71 7.80 -15.96
CA ALA A 316 -1.22 6.90 -16.99
C ALA A 316 -2.32 5.93 -17.41
N ARG A 317 -2.52 5.72 -18.71
CA ARG A 317 -3.45 4.74 -19.26
C ARG A 317 -2.77 3.93 -20.34
N SER A 318 -3.00 2.63 -20.32
CA SER A 318 -2.63 1.70 -21.39
C SER A 318 -3.86 0.91 -21.80
N GLN A 319 -4.13 0.88 -23.09
CA GLN A 319 -5.28 0.19 -23.66
C GLN A 319 -4.80 -0.72 -24.79
N LYS A 320 -5.22 -1.98 -24.77
CA LYS A 320 -5.08 -2.95 -25.84
C LYS A 320 -6.44 -3.11 -26.51
N THR A 321 -6.54 -2.63 -27.75
CA THR A 321 -7.80 -2.64 -28.53
C THR A 321 -7.92 -3.87 -29.43
N GLY A 322 -6.84 -4.64 -29.58
CA GLY A 322 -6.79 -5.89 -30.33
C GLY A 322 -5.37 -6.47 -30.40
N PRO A 323 -5.14 -7.56 -31.15
CA PRO A 323 -3.81 -8.13 -31.33
C PRO A 323 -2.80 -7.09 -31.85
N GLY A 324 -1.75 -6.82 -31.08
CA GLY A 324 -0.71 -5.85 -31.42
C GLY A 324 -1.12 -4.37 -31.40
N GLN A 325 -2.40 -4.05 -31.21
CA GLN A 325 -2.92 -2.68 -31.22
C GLN A 325 -3.00 -2.13 -29.80
N ARG A 326 -2.24 -1.07 -29.52
CA ARG A 326 -2.18 -0.42 -28.20
C ARG A 326 -2.20 1.09 -28.28
N ILE A 327 -2.87 1.70 -27.30
CA ILE A 327 -2.93 3.14 -27.08
C ILE A 327 -2.41 3.41 -25.68
N ASN A 328 -1.34 4.20 -25.59
CA ASN A 328 -0.70 4.55 -24.32
C ASN A 328 -0.75 6.08 -24.17
N THR A 329 -1.20 6.56 -23.02
CA THR A 329 -1.29 8.00 -22.72
C THR A 329 -0.78 8.29 -21.32
N ALA A 330 -0.01 9.36 -21.16
CA ALA A 330 0.46 9.87 -19.89
C ALA A 330 0.21 11.40 -19.81
N SER A 331 -0.09 11.91 -18.62
CA SER A 331 -0.36 13.34 -18.40
C SER A 331 -0.13 13.73 -16.93
N SER A 332 0.21 15.00 -16.70
CA SER A 332 0.26 15.60 -15.37
C SER A 332 -0.32 17.01 -15.36
N ASP A 333 -1.03 17.34 -14.30
CA ASP A 333 -1.50 18.70 -14.00
C ASP A 333 -0.92 19.15 -12.66
N ILE A 334 -0.32 20.35 -12.62
CA ILE A 334 0.32 20.88 -11.41
C ILE A 334 -0.15 22.30 -11.18
N VAL A 335 -0.61 22.57 -9.95
CA VAL A 335 -1.22 23.84 -9.57
C VAL A 335 -0.26 24.65 -8.72
N ASN A 336 -0.03 25.92 -9.10
CA ASN A 336 0.81 26.88 -8.39
C ASN A 336 2.22 26.35 -8.08
N LEU A 337 2.89 25.78 -9.10
CA LEU A 337 4.27 25.33 -8.95
C LEU A 337 5.21 26.53 -8.73
N VAL A 338 6.03 26.45 -7.69
CA VAL A 338 7.08 27.41 -7.37
C VAL A 338 8.38 26.63 -7.18
N ILE A 339 9.43 27.03 -7.88
CA ILE A 339 10.77 26.42 -7.79
C ILE A 339 11.79 27.52 -7.55
N GLY A 340 12.57 27.43 -6.47
CA GLY A 340 13.56 28.44 -6.12
C GLY A 340 12.95 29.83 -5.88
N GLY A 341 11.71 29.88 -5.37
CA GLY A 341 10.97 31.13 -5.17
C GLY A 341 10.35 31.73 -6.44
N LYS A 342 10.54 31.12 -7.61
CA LYS A 342 9.97 31.59 -8.88
C LYS A 342 8.71 30.78 -9.23
N PRO A 343 7.55 31.43 -9.42
CA PRO A 343 6.38 30.77 -9.99
C PRO A 343 6.69 30.22 -11.38
N ILE A 344 6.31 28.98 -11.63
CA ILE A 344 6.42 28.33 -12.94
C ILE A 344 5.02 28.30 -13.53
N THR A 345 4.79 29.04 -14.61
CA THR A 345 3.56 28.97 -15.38
C THR A 345 3.58 27.71 -16.23
N LEU A 346 2.66 26.79 -15.95
CA LEU A 346 2.67 25.47 -16.56
C LEU A 346 1.72 25.43 -17.77
N SER A 347 2.30 25.60 -18.96
CA SER A 347 1.91 24.80 -20.13
C SER A 347 3.02 23.78 -20.42
N ALA A 348 3.56 23.17 -19.37
CA ALA A 348 4.78 22.37 -19.47
C ALA A 348 4.56 21.20 -20.41
N GLN A 349 5.24 21.26 -21.56
CA GLN A 349 5.39 20.14 -22.46
C GLN A 349 5.94 18.95 -21.68
N PRO A 350 5.63 17.70 -22.07
CA PRO A 350 6.23 16.53 -21.46
C PRO A 350 7.76 16.67 -21.34
N ASN A 351 8.31 16.21 -20.21
CA ASN A 351 9.74 16.19 -19.90
C ASN A 351 10.42 17.58 -19.80
N THR A 352 9.71 18.59 -19.29
CA THR A 352 10.27 19.94 -19.11
C THR A 352 11.32 19.94 -17.98
N VAL A 353 12.55 20.35 -18.27
CA VAL A 353 13.65 20.40 -17.28
C VAL A 353 13.84 21.82 -16.74
N ILE A 354 13.82 21.97 -15.42
CA ILE A 354 14.06 23.23 -14.70
C ILE A 354 15.25 23.03 -13.77
N ASN A 355 16.26 23.90 -13.90
CA ASN A 355 17.45 23.87 -13.05
C ASN A 355 17.45 25.05 -12.09
N VAL A 356 17.67 24.77 -10.81
CA VAL A 356 18.13 25.77 -9.84
C VAL A 356 19.64 25.60 -9.72
N PRO A 357 20.45 26.57 -10.22
CA PRO A 357 21.89 26.40 -10.33
C PRO A 357 22.53 25.92 -9.04
N ASN A 358 23.33 24.84 -9.12
CA ASN A 358 24.02 24.21 -7.99
C ASN A 358 23.11 23.80 -6.82
N VAL A 359 21.80 23.59 -7.05
CA VAL A 359 20.89 23.13 -6.00
C VAL A 359 20.12 21.90 -6.46
N VAL A 360 19.23 22.03 -7.45
CA VAL A 360 18.38 20.92 -7.91
C VAL A 360 18.18 20.95 -9.42
N LYS A 361 17.99 19.76 -9.99
CA LYS A 361 17.36 19.56 -11.29
C LYS A 361 15.94 19.05 -11.04
N VAL A 362 14.95 19.62 -11.72
CA VAL A 362 13.56 19.20 -11.65
C VAL A 362 13.08 18.85 -13.05
N VAL A 363 12.66 17.62 -13.29
CA VAL A 363 11.92 17.23 -14.49
C VAL A 363 10.43 17.27 -14.16
N VAL A 364 9.70 18.11 -14.89
CA VAL A 364 8.25 18.31 -14.74
C VAL A 364 7.54 17.54 -15.84
N ASN A 365 6.45 16.85 -15.48
CA ASN A 365 5.67 16.03 -16.41
C ASN A 365 6.56 15.03 -17.16
N GLU A 366 7.40 14.29 -16.43
CA GLU A 366 8.28 13.28 -17.03
C GLU A 366 7.44 12.12 -17.53
N GLN A 367 7.43 11.89 -18.85
CA GLN A 367 6.62 10.86 -19.49
C GLN A 367 7.51 9.87 -20.23
N THR A 368 7.29 8.58 -19.98
CA THR A 368 7.97 7.48 -20.66
C THR A 368 6.94 6.54 -21.29
N TYR A 369 7.20 6.12 -22.53
CA TYR A 369 6.35 5.22 -23.29
C TYR A 369 7.11 3.95 -23.68
N SER A 370 6.42 2.82 -23.69
CA SER A 370 6.91 1.55 -24.21
C SER A 370 5.87 0.91 -25.14
N SER A 371 6.23 -0.21 -25.76
CA SER A 371 5.29 -0.97 -26.58
C SER A 371 4.11 -1.53 -25.78
N ILE A 372 4.19 -1.60 -24.46
CA ILE A 372 3.18 -2.20 -23.58
C ILE A 372 2.61 -1.24 -22.55
N GLY A 373 3.02 0.03 -22.52
CA GLY A 373 2.50 0.97 -21.54
C GLY A 373 3.03 2.38 -21.56
N ALA A 374 2.61 3.15 -20.55
CA ALA A 374 3.03 4.51 -20.28
C ALA A 374 3.28 4.71 -18.78
N GLN A 375 4.20 5.61 -18.47
CA GLN A 375 4.49 6.09 -17.13
C GLN A 375 4.59 7.61 -17.13
N VAL A 376 4.14 8.23 -16.03
CA VAL A 376 4.30 9.65 -15.76
C VAL A 376 4.79 9.89 -14.34
N VAL A 377 5.70 10.86 -14.19
CA VAL A 377 6.08 11.47 -12.92
C VAL A 377 5.78 12.96 -13.00
N GLY A 378 5.02 13.48 -12.02
CA GLY A 378 4.65 14.89 -11.96
C GLY A 378 5.86 15.78 -11.73
N LEU A 379 6.64 15.48 -10.68
CA LEU A 379 7.93 16.10 -10.39
C LEU A 379 8.98 15.04 -10.06
N HIS A 380 10.07 15.02 -10.81
CA HIS A 380 11.28 14.26 -10.51
C HIS A 380 12.38 15.25 -10.11
N ILE A 381 12.80 15.20 -8.85
CA ILE A 381 13.78 16.13 -8.28
C ILE A 381 15.07 15.38 -7.98
N THR A 382 16.16 15.85 -8.57
CA THR A 382 17.52 15.41 -8.27
C THR A 382 18.27 16.51 -7.53
N LEU A 383 18.81 16.22 -6.34
CA LEU A 383 19.64 17.15 -5.59
C LEU A 383 21.06 17.20 -6.18
N LEU A 384 21.49 18.35 -6.70
CA LEU A 384 22.78 18.51 -7.39
C LEU A 384 23.93 18.85 -6.46
N SER A 385 23.64 19.38 -5.26
CA SER A 385 24.67 19.75 -4.28
C SER A 385 24.15 19.52 -2.86
N PRO A 386 25.04 19.26 -1.88
CA PRO A 386 24.62 19.00 -0.51
C PRO A 386 23.77 20.14 0.07
N ARG A 387 22.67 19.79 0.75
CA ARG A 387 21.75 20.77 1.34
C ARG A 387 21.04 20.18 2.54
N SER A 388 20.95 20.95 3.63
CA SER A 388 20.17 20.56 4.82
C SER A 388 20.50 19.15 5.33
N GLY A 389 21.78 18.77 5.33
CA GLY A 389 22.24 17.44 5.76
C GLY A 389 22.12 16.32 4.72
N LEU A 390 21.48 16.59 3.58
CA LEU A 390 21.36 15.67 2.44
C LEU A 390 22.58 15.79 1.52
N LYS A 391 23.08 14.66 1.01
CA LYS A 391 24.10 14.61 -0.04
C LYS A 391 23.51 14.83 -1.43
N ALA A 392 24.34 15.28 -2.36
CA ALA A 392 24.01 15.27 -3.79
C ALA A 392 23.65 13.84 -4.28
N GLY A 393 22.83 13.77 -5.32
CA GLY A 393 22.28 12.51 -5.87
C GLY A 393 21.06 11.99 -5.13
N ALA A 394 20.46 12.77 -4.22
CA ALA A 394 19.16 12.42 -3.68
C ALA A 394 18.09 12.54 -4.77
N GLU A 395 17.26 11.51 -4.90
CA GLU A 395 16.14 11.46 -5.85
C GLU A 395 14.82 11.50 -5.10
N ILE A 396 13.92 12.37 -5.54
CA ILE A 396 12.58 12.54 -4.98
C ILE A 396 11.58 12.55 -6.13
N TYR A 397 10.59 11.67 -6.06
CA TYR A 397 9.47 11.62 -6.98
C TYR A 397 8.20 12.11 -6.29
N VAL A 398 7.42 12.94 -6.97
CA VAL A 398 6.12 13.44 -6.52
C VAL A 398 5.10 13.26 -7.64
N GLY A 399 4.06 12.48 -7.35
CA GLY A 399 2.99 12.08 -8.25
C GLY A 399 3.50 11.09 -9.30
N VAL A 400 3.25 9.80 -9.11
CA VAL A 400 3.66 8.76 -10.06
C VAL A 400 2.49 7.89 -10.46
N ALA A 401 2.36 7.61 -11.75
CA ALA A 401 1.45 6.62 -12.29
C ALA A 401 2.08 5.88 -13.47
N GLY A 402 1.88 4.57 -13.55
CA GLY A 402 2.32 3.72 -14.65
C GLY A 402 1.28 2.65 -14.96
N SER A 403 1.00 2.41 -16.24
CA SER A 403 -0.04 1.49 -16.71
C SER A 403 0.50 0.58 -17.81
N LEU A 404 0.17 -0.72 -17.75
CA LEU A 404 0.71 -1.76 -18.63
C LEU A 404 -0.38 -2.71 -19.15
N THR A 405 -0.34 -3.03 -20.45
CA THR A 405 -1.15 -4.10 -21.08
C THR A 405 -0.24 -5.11 -21.81
N TYR A 406 -0.32 -6.38 -21.43
CA TYR A 406 0.58 -7.43 -21.94
C TYR A 406 0.10 -8.07 -23.25
#